data_AF-A0A364RJ99-F1
#
_entry.id   AF-A0A364RJ99-F1
#
_cell.length_a   1.000
_cell.length_b   1.000
_cell.length_c   1.000
_cell.angle_alpha   90.00
_cell.angle_beta   90.00
_cell.angle_gamma   90.00
#
_symmetry.space_group_name_H-M   'P 1'
#
loop_
_entity.id
_entity.type
_entity.pdbx_description
1 polymer ?
#
loop_
_entity_poly.entity_id
_entity_poly.type
_entity_poly.pdbx_seq_one_letter_code
_entity_poly.pdbx_strand_id
1 'polypeptide(L)'
;MEEIVHAKLTETGTQLLRKIVGERLCYFFTDSIKVDATGNHVSYWAPEFALGLKTNRGDLTFINISADYRLSSGSSITYYEFAIEESRMPLRKEKLLQSGQYSELKVLSSQVLLIEVYQDLSQEAGETIHYDAALVLYTDTRKYMLKVREELIGGVDVILDDATIEAELVDLKLRQSLV
;
A
#
# COMPACT_ATOMS: atom_id res chain seq x y z
N MET A 1 -7.27 17.29 26.97
CA MET A 1 -6.37 17.29 25.80
C MET A 1 -6.27 15.84 25.40
N GLU A 2 -7.19 15.41 24.55
CA GLU A 2 -7.19 14.04 24.01
C GLU A 2 -5.93 13.86 23.17
N GLU A 3 -5.19 12.83 23.51
CA GLU A 3 -4.00 12.41 22.80
C GLU A 3 -4.48 11.92 21.44
N ILE A 4 -4.27 12.72 20.39
CA ILE A 4 -4.57 12.31 19.02
C ILE A 4 -3.76 11.04 18.75
N VAL A 5 -4.45 9.90 18.70
CA VAL A 5 -3.82 8.62 18.41
C VAL A 5 -3.36 8.68 16.96
N HIS A 6 -2.06 8.91 16.77
CA HIS A 6 -1.43 8.74 15.48
C HIS A 6 -1.43 7.24 15.16
N ALA A 7 -2.32 6.78 14.28
CA ALA A 7 -2.06 5.53 13.60
C ALA A 7 -0.78 5.75 12.80
N LYS A 8 0.28 5.07 13.20
CA LYS A 8 1.50 4.89 12.40
C LYS A 8 1.46 3.44 11.98
N LEU A 9 2.02 3.12 10.81
CA LEU A 9 2.44 1.76 10.49
C LEU A 9 2.97 1.08 11.73
N THR A 10 2.49 -0.14 12.00
CA THR A 10 3.02 -0.95 13.09
C THR A 10 4.54 -1.01 13.01
N GLU A 11 5.23 -1.17 14.14
CA GLU A 11 6.69 -1.28 14.13
C GLU A 11 7.17 -2.39 13.18
N THR A 12 6.47 -3.53 13.21
CA THR A 12 6.69 -4.63 12.27
C THR A 12 6.50 -4.20 10.82
N GLY A 13 5.40 -3.52 10.49
CA GLY A 13 5.16 -2.99 9.14
C GLY A 13 6.26 -2.03 8.68
N THR A 14 6.69 -1.11 9.56
CA THR A 14 7.80 -0.20 9.30
C THR A 14 9.10 -0.96 9.01
N GLN A 15 9.43 -1.96 9.83
CA GLN A 15 10.62 -2.79 9.64
C GLN A 15 10.56 -3.58 8.32
N LEU A 16 9.40 -4.11 7.97
CA LEU A 16 9.20 -4.82 6.71
C LEU A 16 9.35 -3.90 5.50
N LEU A 17 8.75 -2.70 5.51
CA LEU A 17 8.95 -1.72 4.44
C LEU A 17 10.42 -1.31 4.29
N ARG A 18 11.15 -1.13 5.40
CA ARG A 18 12.59 -0.86 5.34
C ARG A 18 13.38 -1.96 4.66
N LYS A 19 12.98 -3.23 4.77
CA LYS A 19 13.63 -4.34 4.05
C LYS A 19 13.42 -4.26 2.53
N ILE A 20 12.41 -3.54 2.06
CA ILE A 20 12.11 -3.39 0.63
C ILE A 20 13.06 -2.36 0.01
N VAL A 21 13.50 -1.35 0.78
CA VAL A 21 14.43 -0.35 0.28
C VAL A 21 15.73 -1.02 -0.14
N GLY A 22 16.16 -0.74 -1.37
CA GLY A 22 17.30 -1.38 -2.02
C GLY A 22 16.98 -2.66 -2.79
N GLU A 23 15.77 -3.22 -2.66
CA GLU A 23 15.35 -4.42 -3.40
C GLU A 23 14.62 -4.06 -4.71
N ARG A 24 14.53 -5.01 -5.65
CA ARG A 24 13.90 -4.77 -6.96
C ARG A 24 12.44 -5.23 -6.96
N LEU A 25 11.52 -4.28 -7.11
CA LEU A 25 10.10 -4.59 -7.34
C LEU A 25 9.92 -5.13 -8.76
N CYS A 26 9.28 -6.29 -8.89
CA CYS A 26 9.09 -6.95 -10.19
C CYS A 26 7.61 -7.03 -10.60
N TYR A 27 6.71 -7.24 -9.63
CA TYR A 27 5.29 -7.42 -9.89
C TYR A 27 4.45 -6.94 -8.71
N PHE A 28 3.23 -6.46 -8.99
CA PHE A 28 2.14 -6.48 -8.01
C PHE A 28 1.23 -7.68 -8.32
N PHE A 29 0.99 -8.52 -7.33
CA PHE A 29 0.09 -9.67 -7.44
C PHE A 29 -1.18 -9.42 -6.65
N THR A 30 -2.31 -9.83 -7.20
CA THR A 30 -3.57 -9.90 -6.47
C THR A 30 -4.39 -11.10 -6.98
N ASP A 31 -5.44 -11.50 -6.26
CA ASP A 31 -6.30 -12.58 -6.73
C ASP A 31 -7.25 -12.10 -7.83
N SER A 32 -7.80 -10.91 -7.68
CA SER A 32 -8.72 -10.28 -8.61
C SER A 32 -8.44 -8.80 -8.67
N ILE A 33 -8.29 -8.28 -9.89
CA ILE A 33 -8.05 -6.87 -10.11
C ILE A 33 -9.24 -6.25 -10.81
N LYS A 34 -9.75 -5.14 -10.29
CA LYS A 34 -10.63 -4.25 -11.05
C LYS A 34 -9.80 -3.11 -11.60
N VAL A 35 -10.06 -2.75 -12.84
CA VAL A 35 -9.44 -1.60 -13.49
C VAL A 35 -10.48 -0.51 -13.54
N ASP A 36 -10.15 0.65 -13.00
CA ASP A 36 -10.96 1.84 -13.08
C ASP A 36 -10.21 2.88 -13.91
N ALA A 37 -10.85 3.38 -14.96
CA ALA A 37 -10.23 4.29 -15.92
C ALA A 37 -11.14 5.50 -16.12
N THR A 38 -10.75 6.63 -15.56
CA THR A 38 -11.49 7.89 -15.65
C THR A 38 -10.61 8.96 -16.28
N GLY A 39 -10.93 9.34 -17.53
CA GLY A 39 -10.11 10.28 -18.29
C GLY A 39 -8.71 9.73 -18.57
N ASN A 40 -7.68 10.43 -18.07
CA ASN A 40 -6.28 9.98 -18.17
C ASN A 40 -5.81 9.20 -16.93
N HIS A 41 -6.68 9.03 -15.94
CA HIS A 41 -6.38 8.30 -14.72
C HIS A 41 -6.74 6.83 -14.89
N VAL A 42 -5.78 5.94 -14.62
CA VAL A 42 -6.02 4.50 -14.51
C VAL A 42 -5.55 4.04 -13.15
N SER A 43 -6.47 3.49 -12.35
CA SER A 43 -6.18 2.85 -11.08
C SER A 43 -6.54 1.37 -11.12
N TYR A 44 -5.78 0.61 -10.36
CA TYR A 44 -5.96 -0.83 -10.24
C TYR A 44 -6.33 -1.18 -8.81
N TRP A 45 -7.53 -1.72 -8.63
CA TRP A 45 -8.09 -1.98 -7.32
C TRP A 45 -8.11 -3.46 -7.00
N ALA A 46 -7.76 -3.79 -5.75
CA ALA A 46 -8.00 -5.10 -5.17
C ALA A 46 -8.06 -5.05 -3.64
N PRO A 47 -8.62 -6.07 -2.97
CA PRO A 47 -8.62 -6.15 -1.51
C PRO A 47 -7.21 -6.20 -0.88
N GLU A 48 -6.27 -6.89 -1.52
CA GLU A 48 -4.89 -7.05 -1.07
C GLU A 48 -3.96 -7.10 -2.29
N PHE A 49 -2.77 -6.51 -2.17
CA PHE A 49 -1.69 -6.65 -3.14
C PHE A 49 -0.45 -7.26 -2.50
N ALA A 50 0.19 -8.19 -3.18
CA ALA A 50 1.51 -8.70 -2.83
C ALA A 50 2.56 -8.10 -3.76
N LEU A 51 3.55 -7.43 -3.18
CA LEU A 51 4.74 -6.95 -3.86
C LEU A 51 5.69 -8.12 -4.09
N GLY A 52 5.90 -8.50 -5.35
CA GLY A 52 6.92 -9.47 -5.73
C GLY A 52 8.29 -8.79 -5.80
N LEU A 53 9.16 -9.11 -4.84
CA LEU A 53 10.51 -8.56 -4.75
C LEU A 53 11.53 -9.59 -5.22
N LYS A 54 12.44 -9.17 -6.08
CA LYS A 54 13.66 -9.93 -6.35
C LYS A 54 14.75 -9.41 -5.44
N THR A 55 15.13 -10.24 -4.48
CA THR A 55 16.20 -9.88 -3.55
C THR A 55 17.55 -9.84 -4.27
N ASN A 56 18.51 -9.12 -3.72
CA ASN A 56 19.91 -9.17 -4.19
C ASN A 56 20.50 -10.60 -4.20
N ARG A 57 19.91 -11.54 -3.45
CA ARG A 57 20.30 -12.95 -3.40
C ARG A 57 19.64 -13.81 -4.49
N GLY A 58 18.71 -13.24 -5.25
CA GLY A 58 17.97 -13.93 -6.32
C GLY A 58 16.68 -14.61 -5.86
N ASP A 59 16.41 -14.64 -4.55
CA ASP A 59 15.18 -15.18 -3.99
C ASP A 59 14.00 -14.24 -4.26
N LEU A 60 12.82 -14.82 -4.53
CA LEU A 60 11.56 -14.09 -4.59
C LEU A 60 10.92 -14.05 -3.20
N THR A 61 10.82 -12.85 -2.64
CA THR A 61 10.09 -12.58 -1.39
C THR A 61 8.85 -11.77 -1.71
N PHE A 62 7.77 -12.01 -0.99
CA PHE A 62 6.52 -11.27 -1.15
C PHE A 62 6.24 -10.43 0.08
N ILE A 63 5.95 -9.15 -0.13
CA ILE A 63 5.39 -8.29 0.91
C ILE A 63 3.92 -8.08 0.58
N ASN A 64 3.06 -8.67 1.40
CA ASN A 64 1.62 -8.52 1.29
C ASN A 64 1.20 -7.22 1.98
N ILE A 65 0.42 -6.40 1.27
CA ILE A 65 -0.11 -5.13 1.73
C ILE A 65 -1.62 -5.14 1.49
N SER A 66 -2.38 -5.03 2.58
CA SER A 66 -3.83 -4.81 2.56
C SER A 66 -4.18 -3.56 3.37
N ALA A 67 -5.36 -3.02 3.12
CA ALA A 67 -5.94 -1.97 3.95
C ALA A 67 -7.22 -2.52 4.59
N ASP A 68 -7.24 -2.58 5.92
CA ASP A 68 -8.37 -3.09 6.67
C ASP A 68 -9.10 -1.96 7.40
N TYR A 69 -10.41 -2.13 7.51
CA TYR A 69 -11.23 -1.30 8.37
C TYR A 69 -11.02 -1.67 9.85
N ARG A 70 -10.73 -0.66 10.65
CA ARG A 70 -10.57 -0.72 12.10
C ARG A 70 -11.60 0.17 12.78
N LEU A 71 -12.03 -0.24 13.96
CA LEU A 71 -12.86 0.58 14.84
C LEU A 71 -11.96 1.25 15.86
N SER A 72 -12.16 2.54 16.11
CA SER A 72 -11.40 3.20 17.18
C SER A 72 -11.87 2.72 18.55
N SER A 73 -10.92 2.57 19.46
CA SER A 73 -11.21 2.06 20.80
C SER A 73 -12.14 3.04 21.53
N GLY A 74 -13.35 2.57 21.88
CA GLY A 74 -14.32 3.39 22.62
C GLY A 74 -15.24 4.27 21.76
N SER A 75 -15.22 4.14 20.43
CA SER A 75 -16.18 4.84 19.56
C SER A 75 -16.75 3.93 18.46
N SER A 76 -17.78 4.41 17.74
CA SER A 76 -18.37 3.72 16.57
C SER A 76 -17.75 4.14 15.24
N ILE A 77 -16.59 4.79 15.28
CA ILE A 77 -15.89 5.33 14.11
C ILE A 77 -15.09 4.22 13.44
N THR A 78 -15.22 4.13 12.11
CA THR A 78 -14.47 3.21 11.27
C THR A 78 -13.40 3.93 10.47
N TYR A 79 -12.20 3.35 10.41
CA TYR A 79 -11.07 3.92 9.69
C TYR A 79 -10.18 2.88 9.03
N TYR A 80 -9.23 3.32 8.22
CA TYR A 80 -8.33 2.43 7.49
C TYR A 80 -6.92 2.36 8.10
N GLU A 81 -6.32 1.18 8.05
CA GLU A 81 -4.92 0.97 8.42
C GLU A 81 -4.28 -0.04 7.46
N PHE A 82 -3.03 0.20 7.05
CA PHE A 82 -2.28 -0.78 6.28
C PHE A 82 -1.83 -1.95 7.16
N ALA A 83 -2.16 -3.16 6.75
CA ALA A 83 -1.56 -4.39 7.26
C ALA A 83 -0.46 -4.83 6.29
N ILE A 84 0.77 -4.95 6.81
CA ILE A 84 1.97 -5.28 6.01
C ILE A 84 2.62 -6.52 6.58
N GLU A 85 2.79 -7.55 5.75
CA GLU A 85 3.35 -8.83 6.17
C GLU A 85 4.28 -9.45 5.12
N GLU A 86 5.31 -10.16 5.59
CA GLU A 86 6.26 -10.87 4.75
C GLU A 86 5.84 -12.33 4.55
N SER A 87 5.95 -12.83 3.33
CA SER A 87 5.59 -14.20 2.99
C SER A 87 6.51 -14.76 1.90
N ARG A 88 6.68 -16.09 1.90
CA ARG A 88 7.33 -16.83 0.80
C ARG A 88 6.38 -17.08 -0.37
N MET A 89 5.10 -16.78 -0.21
CA MET A 89 4.06 -16.93 -1.22
C MET A 89 3.22 -15.65 -1.31
N PRO A 90 2.81 -15.21 -2.51
CA PRO A 90 1.93 -14.06 -2.64
C PRO A 90 0.57 -14.35 -1.99
N LEU A 91 0.03 -13.39 -1.23
CA LEU A 91 -1.36 -13.36 -0.73
C LEU A 91 -1.77 -14.48 0.25
N ARG A 92 -0.81 -15.06 1.00
CA ARG A 92 -1.05 -16.03 2.10
C ARG A 92 -1.84 -17.31 1.73
N LYS A 93 -2.02 -17.62 0.44
CA LYS A 93 -2.77 -18.82 0.01
C LYS A 93 -1.83 -20.02 -0.13
N GLU A 94 -1.66 -20.82 0.93
CA GLU A 94 -0.77 -22.01 1.00
C GLU A 94 -1.04 -23.10 -0.08
N LYS A 95 -2.17 -23.07 -0.79
CA LYS A 95 -2.65 -24.20 -1.61
C LYS A 95 -2.83 -23.99 -3.12
N LEU A 96 -2.38 -22.87 -3.70
CA LEU A 96 -2.88 -22.48 -5.03
C LEU A 96 -1.84 -22.15 -6.12
N LEU A 97 -0.55 -22.42 -5.88
CA LEU A 97 0.54 -22.25 -6.87
C LEU A 97 0.33 -23.01 -8.21
N GLN A 98 -0.67 -23.90 -8.30
CA GLN A 98 -0.95 -24.71 -9.49
C GLN A 98 -2.11 -24.21 -10.37
N SER A 99 -2.81 -23.13 -10.01
CA SER A 99 -4.12 -22.81 -10.63
C SER A 99 -4.17 -21.61 -11.58
N GLY A 100 -3.12 -20.78 -11.68
CA GLY A 100 -3.15 -19.60 -12.58
C GLY A 100 -4.21 -18.54 -12.24
N GLN A 101 -4.74 -18.54 -11.01
CA GLN A 101 -5.83 -17.67 -10.54
C GLN A 101 -5.32 -16.33 -9.93
N TYR A 102 -4.25 -15.75 -10.47
CA TYR A 102 -3.76 -14.45 -10.00
C TYR A 102 -3.81 -13.44 -11.14
N SER A 103 -4.18 -12.21 -10.79
CA SER A 103 -3.94 -11.05 -11.63
C SER A 103 -2.58 -10.48 -11.29
N GLU A 104 -1.75 -10.24 -12.30
CA GLU A 104 -0.45 -9.60 -12.12
C GLU A 104 -0.40 -8.26 -12.85
N LEU A 105 0.14 -7.25 -12.17
CA LEU A 105 0.63 -6.04 -12.81
C LEU A 105 2.14 -6.14 -12.87
N LYS A 106 2.64 -6.44 -14.07
CA LYS A 106 4.07 -6.43 -14.32
C LYS A 106 4.58 -5.00 -14.24
N VAL A 107 5.58 -4.78 -13.38
CA VAL A 107 6.30 -3.52 -13.34
C VAL A 107 7.68 -3.69 -13.96
N LEU A 108 8.28 -2.58 -14.36
CA LEU A 108 9.68 -2.59 -14.75
C LEU A 108 10.48 -2.94 -13.50
N SER A 109 11.34 -3.97 -13.60
CA SER A 109 12.17 -4.39 -12.49
C SER A 109 13.04 -3.23 -12.07
N SER A 110 12.69 -2.58 -10.97
CA SER A 110 13.24 -1.28 -10.56
C SER A 110 13.58 -1.31 -9.09
N GLN A 111 14.73 -0.73 -8.75
CA GLN A 111 15.20 -0.71 -7.38
C GLN A 111 14.41 0.32 -6.59
N VAL A 112 13.85 -0.08 -5.45
CA VAL A 112 13.18 0.83 -4.53
C VAL A 112 14.24 1.66 -3.81
N LEU A 113 14.16 2.98 -3.93
CA LEU A 113 15.14 3.93 -3.39
C LEU A 113 14.64 4.61 -2.12
N LEU A 114 13.34 4.87 -2.06
CA LEU A 114 12.69 5.56 -0.96
C LEU A 114 11.25 5.07 -0.88
N ILE A 115 10.74 4.93 0.34
CA ILE A 115 9.31 4.72 0.59
C ILE A 115 8.81 5.85 1.46
N GLU A 116 7.71 6.47 1.06
CA GLU A 116 7.04 7.48 1.86
C GLU A 116 5.65 7.03 2.27
N VAL A 117 5.30 7.35 3.51
CA VAL A 117 3.99 7.08 4.10
C VAL A 117 3.28 8.40 4.30
N TYR A 118 2.12 8.49 3.68
CA TYR A 118 1.27 9.67 3.67
C TYR A 118 0.00 9.40 4.45
N GLN A 119 -0.48 10.43 5.13
CA GLN A 119 -1.70 10.39 5.92
C GLN A 119 -2.75 11.35 5.38
N ASP A 120 -3.99 10.89 5.47
CA ASP A 120 -5.18 11.72 5.26
C ASP A 120 -5.83 12.07 6.61
N LEU A 121 -6.69 13.08 6.58
CA LEU A 121 -7.42 13.65 7.70
C LEU A 121 -8.87 13.20 7.65
N SER A 122 -9.31 12.43 8.65
CA SER A 122 -10.73 12.37 8.97
C SER A 122 -11.03 13.33 10.12
N GLN A 123 -12.03 14.19 9.94
CA GLN A 123 -12.60 14.99 11.03
C GLN A 123 -13.90 14.35 11.48
N GLU A 124 -14.00 13.97 12.75
CA GLU A 124 -15.22 13.43 13.33
C GLU A 124 -15.50 14.04 14.70
N ALA A 125 -16.73 14.51 14.89
CA ALA A 125 -17.26 14.99 16.18
C ALA A 125 -16.37 16.01 16.94
N GLY A 126 -15.44 16.69 16.26
CA GLY A 126 -14.49 17.64 16.87
C GLY A 126 -13.09 17.06 17.15
N GLU A 127 -12.89 15.76 16.96
CA GLU A 127 -11.60 15.08 17.02
C GLU A 127 -11.03 14.88 15.60
N THR A 128 -9.72 15.11 15.45
CA THR A 128 -9.01 14.83 14.20
C THR A 128 -8.32 13.49 14.34
N ILE A 129 -8.66 12.51 13.51
CA ILE A 129 -8.01 11.21 13.49
C ILE A 129 -7.21 11.06 12.20
N HIS A 130 -5.99 10.55 12.32
CA HIS A 130 -5.05 10.38 11.22
C HIS A 130 -4.88 8.91 10.85
N TYR A 131 -4.88 8.62 9.55
CA TYR A 131 -4.78 7.27 9.02
C TYR A 131 -3.75 7.19 7.91
N ASP A 132 -3.11 6.03 7.76
CA ASP A 132 -2.21 5.80 6.64
C ASP A 132 -3.04 5.68 5.36
N ALA A 133 -2.96 6.71 4.52
CA ALA A 133 -3.79 6.85 3.34
C ALA A 133 -3.06 6.42 2.07
N ALA A 134 -1.74 6.56 2.06
CA ALA A 134 -0.94 6.10 0.93
C ALA A 134 0.49 5.70 1.30
N LEU A 135 1.00 4.73 0.54
CA LEU A 135 2.41 4.38 0.46
C LEU A 135 2.93 4.71 -0.93
N VAL A 136 3.97 5.52 -1.03
CA VAL A 136 4.63 5.83 -2.30
C VAL A 136 6.00 5.16 -2.34
N LEU A 137 6.20 4.28 -3.31
CA LEU A 137 7.49 3.67 -3.61
C LEU A 137 8.16 4.48 -4.71
N TYR A 138 9.24 5.15 -4.35
CA TYR A 138 10.13 5.82 -5.29
C TYR A 138 11.15 4.83 -5.78
N THR A 139 11.22 4.64 -7.09
CA THR A 139 12.21 3.77 -7.71
C THR A 139 13.15 4.56 -8.60
N ASP A 140 14.17 3.86 -9.12
CA ASP A 140 15.10 4.42 -10.10
C ASP A 140 14.45 4.85 -11.42
N THR A 141 13.24 4.40 -11.74
CA THR A 141 12.58 4.70 -13.02
C THR A 141 11.25 5.47 -12.92
N ARG A 142 10.46 5.26 -11.85
CA ARG A 142 9.15 5.88 -11.67
C ARG A 142 8.65 5.77 -10.22
N LYS A 143 7.47 6.33 -9.96
CA LYS A 143 6.76 6.17 -8.68
C LYS A 143 5.66 5.11 -8.80
N TYR A 144 5.37 4.48 -7.68
CA TYR A 144 4.20 3.62 -7.51
C TYR A 144 3.49 4.03 -6.24
N MET A 145 2.19 4.27 -6.28
CA MET A 145 1.40 4.62 -5.11
C MET A 145 0.40 3.52 -4.80
N LEU A 146 0.40 3.04 -3.56
CA LEU A 146 -0.65 2.21 -2.98
C LEU A 146 -1.49 3.12 -2.09
N LYS A 147 -2.72 3.42 -2.51
CA LYS A 147 -3.66 4.29 -1.78
C LYS A 147 -4.79 3.46 -1.19
N VAL A 148 -5.25 3.82 0.00
CA VAL A 148 -6.49 3.27 0.55
C VAL A 148 -7.67 3.74 -0.31
N ARG A 149 -8.58 2.82 -0.66
CA ARG A 149 -9.80 3.20 -1.39
C ARG A 149 -10.93 3.53 -0.43
N GLU A 150 -11.13 4.81 -0.15
CA GLU A 150 -12.10 5.27 0.85
C GLU A 150 -13.55 4.91 0.54
N GLU A 151 -13.94 4.95 -0.73
CA GLU A 151 -15.33 4.80 -1.20
C GLU A 151 -15.90 3.38 -1.08
N LEU A 152 -15.07 2.36 -0.83
CA LEU A 152 -15.47 0.95 -0.85
C LEU A 152 -14.82 0.16 0.29
N ILE A 153 -15.62 -0.68 0.96
CA ILE A 153 -15.18 -1.40 2.16
C ILE A 153 -13.98 -2.34 1.85
N GLY A 154 -12.76 -1.92 2.20
CA GLY A 154 -11.57 -2.78 2.27
C GLY A 154 -10.91 -3.01 0.91
N GLY A 155 -9.93 -2.17 0.57
CA GLY A 155 -9.08 -2.38 -0.60
C GLY A 155 -8.04 -1.28 -0.80
N VAL A 156 -7.10 -1.59 -1.69
CA VAL A 156 -5.99 -0.71 -2.05
C VAL A 156 -6.10 -0.42 -3.54
N ASP A 157 -5.90 0.83 -3.92
CA ASP A 157 -5.69 1.25 -5.31
C ASP A 157 -4.18 1.34 -5.58
N VAL A 158 -3.74 0.74 -6.67
CA VAL A 158 -2.39 0.90 -7.21
C VAL A 158 -2.46 1.92 -8.35
N ILE A 159 -1.75 3.03 -8.18
CA ILE A 159 -1.60 4.10 -9.16
C ILE A 159 -0.17 4.06 -9.68
N LEU A 160 -0.03 4.06 -11.01
CA LEU A 160 1.28 3.97 -11.67
C LEU A 160 1.70 5.30 -12.30
N ASP A 161 0.76 6.17 -12.67
CA ASP A 161 1.05 7.42 -13.39
C ASP A 161 1.64 8.48 -12.45
N ASP A 162 2.88 8.91 -12.72
CA ASP A 162 3.61 9.84 -11.86
C ASP A 162 2.86 11.19 -11.70
N ALA A 163 2.25 11.72 -12.77
CA ALA A 163 1.54 13.00 -12.71
C ALA A 163 0.29 12.92 -11.81
N THR A 164 -0.44 11.80 -11.91
CA THR A 164 -1.54 11.48 -11.01
C THR A 164 -1.04 11.37 -9.57
N ILE A 165 0.05 10.64 -9.32
CA ILE A 165 0.61 10.48 -7.98
C ILE A 165 0.93 11.86 -7.38
N GLU A 166 1.60 12.75 -8.12
CA GLU A 166 1.88 14.10 -7.61
C GLU A 166 0.61 14.89 -7.26
N ALA A 167 -0.44 14.76 -8.07
CA ALA A 167 -1.71 15.44 -7.80
C ALA A 167 -2.37 14.93 -6.51
N GLU A 168 -2.38 13.61 -6.30
CA GLU A 168 -2.93 12.98 -5.09
C GLU A 168 -2.15 13.35 -3.82
N LEU A 169 -0.84 13.57 -3.92
CA LEU A 169 0.00 13.92 -2.78
C LEU A 169 -0.22 15.34 -2.24
N VAL A 170 -0.84 16.24 -3.02
CA VAL A 170 -1.09 17.63 -2.62
C VAL A 170 -1.95 17.72 -1.37
N ASP A 171 -2.95 16.83 -1.25
CA ASP A 171 -3.92 16.84 -0.16
C ASP A 171 -3.48 15.95 1.02
N LEU A 172 -2.37 15.21 0.86
CA LEU A 172 -1.89 14.27 1.87
C LEU A 172 -0.70 14.81 2.66
N LYS A 173 -0.62 14.43 3.94
CA LYS A 173 0.47 14.82 4.82
C LYS A 173 1.54 13.73 4.92
N LEU A 174 2.75 14.02 4.46
CA LEU A 174 3.91 13.15 4.67
C LEU A 174 4.19 12.96 6.17
N ARG A 175 4.34 11.71 6.60
CA ARG A 175 4.67 11.38 8.00
C ARG A 175 5.97 10.64 8.19
N GLN A 176 6.31 9.78 7.24
CA GLN A 176 7.45 8.92 7.38
C GLN A 176 8.11 8.72 6.02
N SER A 177 9.42 8.89 6.00
CA SER A 177 10.27 8.55 4.86
C SER A 177 11.23 7.44 5.29
N LEU A 178 11.32 6.41 4.49
CA LEU A 178 12.16 5.23 4.68
C LEU A 178 13.20 5.21 3.56
N VAL A 179 14.46 5.43 3.92
CA VAL A 179 15.65 5.45 3.05
C VAL A 179 16.63 4.36 3.45
#